data_AF-A0A5C4NZF0-F1
#
_entry.id   AF-A0A5C4NZF0-F1
#
_cell.length_a   1.000
_cell.length_b   1.000
_cell.length_c   1.000
_cell.angle_alpha   90.00
_cell.angle_beta   90.00
_cell.angle_gamma   90.00
#
_symmetry.space_group_name_H-M   'P 1'
#
loop_
_entity.id
_entity.type
_entity.pdbx_description
1 polymer ?
#
loop_
_entity_poly.entity_id
_entity_poly.type
_entity_poly.pdbx_seq_one_letter_code
_entity_poly.pdbx_strand_id
1 'polypeptide(L)'
;MEQKSVQKVEKKIEKQLKKQKLGLPIRFFSFLSYSSHDEKGKILDTIASENLKEGKKDFAGYYQIPYQTLIDQELVYMTIFIDDNASVKEQDMKDAAKKLDASDLPNGEYDFFYSNTKDENQDPISYSFKVKDGKVVFYGDENLVLEDDD
;
A
#
# COMPACT_ATOMS: atom_id res chain seq x y z
N MET A 1 -6.18 0.35 23.97
CA MET A 1 -6.13 0.93 22.61
C MET A 1 -7.48 0.68 21.96
N GLU A 2 -8.20 1.72 21.55
CA GLU A 2 -9.42 1.52 20.76
C GLU A 2 -9.04 1.02 19.36
N GLN A 3 -9.63 -0.09 18.93
CA GLN A 3 -9.40 -0.64 17.59
C GLN A 3 -10.00 0.32 16.55
N LYS A 4 -9.14 1.07 15.85
CA LYS A 4 -9.57 1.82 14.67
C LYS A 4 -9.88 0.82 13.57
N SER A 5 -11.09 0.88 13.01
CA SER A 5 -11.43 0.15 11.79
C SER A 5 -10.43 0.50 10.68
N VAL A 6 -9.90 -0.51 10.00
CA VAL A 6 -8.94 -0.37 8.88
C VAL A 6 -9.47 0.62 7.84
N GLN A 7 -10.76 0.57 7.52
CA GLN A 7 -11.41 1.50 6.58
C GLN A 7 -11.30 2.97 6.99
N LYS A 8 -11.33 3.28 8.29
CA LYS A 8 -11.14 4.66 8.78
C LYS A 8 -9.70 5.13 8.55
N VAL A 9 -8.73 4.22 8.66
CA VAL A 9 -7.31 4.50 8.41
C VAL A 9 -7.06 4.68 6.91
N GLU A 10 -7.57 3.78 6.07
CA GLU A 10 -7.49 3.88 4.61
C GLU A 10 -8.04 5.22 4.11
N LYS A 11 -9.25 5.61 4.56
CA LYS A 11 -9.85 6.91 4.21
C LYS A 11 -9.05 8.11 4.67
N LYS A 12 -8.31 8.00 5.78
CA LYS A 12 -7.44 9.08 6.25
C LYS A 12 -6.23 9.23 5.31
N ILE A 13 -5.57 8.12 5.00
CA ILE A 13 -4.41 8.08 4.11
C ILE A 13 -4.81 8.53 2.71
N GLU A 14 -5.93 8.03 2.17
CA GLU A 14 -6.46 8.43 0.87
C GLU A 14 -6.64 9.96 0.77
N LYS A 15 -7.22 10.59 1.80
CA LYS A 15 -7.40 12.04 1.85
C LYS A 15 -6.08 12.80 1.90
N GLN A 16 -5.04 12.25 2.54
CA GLN A 16 -3.71 12.84 2.55
C GLN A 16 -3.08 12.75 1.16
N LEU A 17 -3.11 11.57 0.53
CA LEU A 17 -2.58 11.32 -0.81
C LEU A 17 -3.23 12.22 -1.86
N LYS A 18 -4.57 12.32 -1.88
CA LYS A 18 -5.33 13.16 -2.83
C LYS A 18 -5.05 14.67 -2.73
N LYS A 19 -4.51 15.15 -1.61
CA LYS A 19 -4.13 16.57 -1.45
C LYS A 19 -2.78 16.88 -2.10
N GLN A 20 -1.95 15.88 -2.36
CA GLN A 20 -0.64 16.07 -2.94
C GLN A 20 -0.73 16.29 -4.46
N LYS A 21 0.18 17.09 -5.01
CA LYS A 21 0.26 17.38 -6.45
C LYS A 21 1.14 16.35 -7.16
N LEU A 22 0.70 15.09 -7.18
CA LEU A 22 1.49 13.97 -7.70
C LEU A 22 1.44 13.84 -9.23
N GLY A 23 0.50 14.53 -9.90
CA GLY A 23 0.30 14.38 -11.34
C GLY A 23 -0.46 13.11 -11.74
N LEU A 24 -0.95 12.34 -10.76
CA LEU A 24 -1.80 11.17 -10.97
C LEU A 24 -3.18 11.40 -10.36
N PRO A 25 -4.27 11.01 -11.06
CA PRO A 25 -5.60 11.00 -10.46
C PRO A 25 -5.75 9.77 -9.57
N ILE A 26 -5.59 9.96 -8.25
CA ILE A 26 -5.79 8.88 -7.27
C ILE A 26 -7.28 8.58 -7.12
N ARG A 27 -7.68 7.33 -7.34
CA ARG A 27 -9.05 6.82 -7.13
C ARG A 27 -9.30 6.52 -5.67
N PHE A 28 -8.53 5.61 -5.07
CA PHE A 28 -8.61 5.23 -3.65
C PHE A 28 -7.30 4.60 -3.14
N PHE A 29 -7.20 4.40 -1.84
CA PHE A 29 -6.10 3.71 -1.17
C PHE A 29 -6.64 2.49 -0.41
N SER A 30 -5.91 1.38 -0.42
CA SER A 30 -6.26 0.22 0.39
C SER A 30 -5.04 -0.57 0.87
N PHE A 31 -5.19 -1.22 2.02
CA PHE A 31 -4.29 -2.29 2.45
C PHE A 31 -4.73 -3.59 1.80
N LEU A 32 -3.86 -4.19 1.00
CA LEU A 32 -4.11 -5.49 0.37
C LEU A 32 -3.29 -6.57 1.08
N SER A 33 -3.92 -7.72 1.28
CA SER A 33 -3.25 -8.91 1.81
C SER A 33 -2.49 -9.65 0.72
N TYR A 34 -1.40 -10.30 1.11
CA TYR A 34 -0.75 -11.31 0.29
C TYR A 34 -1.68 -12.50 0.06
N SER A 35 -1.38 -13.31 -0.96
CA SER A 35 -2.13 -14.55 -1.21
C SER A 35 -1.95 -15.50 -0.03
N SER A 36 -2.99 -16.27 0.32
CA SER A 36 -2.90 -17.32 1.35
C SER A 36 -1.91 -18.44 1.01
N HIS A 37 -1.42 -18.47 -0.23
CA HIS A 37 -0.35 -19.37 -0.66
C HIS A 37 1.03 -18.87 -0.20
N ASP A 38 1.17 -17.56 0.01
CA ASP A 38 2.39 -16.91 0.49
C ASP A 38 2.54 -17.06 2.00
N GLU A 39 3.77 -17.01 2.51
CA GLU A 39 4.04 -17.12 3.95
C GLU A 39 3.30 -16.06 4.76
N LYS A 40 3.32 -14.80 4.30
CA LYS A 40 2.59 -13.68 4.91
C LYS A 40 1.08 -13.89 4.91
N GLY A 41 0.52 -14.47 3.85
CA GLY A 41 -0.90 -14.80 3.79
C GLY A 41 -1.30 -15.93 4.74
N LYS A 42 -0.45 -16.95 4.91
CA LYS A 42 -0.68 -18.01 5.90
C LYS A 42 -0.68 -17.47 7.33
N ILE A 43 0.24 -16.55 7.65
CA ILE A 43 0.28 -15.88 8.96
C ILE A 43 -1.02 -15.12 9.20
N LEU A 44 -1.50 -14.37 8.19
CA LEU A 44 -2.78 -13.68 8.26
C LEU A 44 -3.96 -14.62 8.55
N ASP A 45 -4.02 -15.77 7.89
CA ASP A 45 -5.07 -16.78 8.10
C ASP A 45 -5.02 -17.38 9.52
N THR A 46 -3.81 -17.63 10.05
CA THR A 46 -3.63 -18.07 11.43
C THR A 46 -4.17 -17.05 12.42
N ILE A 47 -3.77 -15.78 12.29
CA ILE A 47 -4.22 -14.71 13.20
C ILE A 47 -5.73 -14.50 13.11
N ALA A 48 -6.30 -14.53 11.91
CA ALA A 48 -7.75 -14.44 11.71
C ALA A 48 -8.49 -15.58 12.43
N SER A 49 -7.98 -16.81 12.32
CA SER A 49 -8.55 -17.98 12.97
C SER A 49 -8.47 -17.91 14.50
N GLU A 50 -7.38 -17.39 15.06
CA GLU A 50 -7.23 -17.21 16.51
C GLU A 50 -8.18 -16.14 17.05
N ASN A 51 -8.27 -14.99 16.38
CA ASN A 51 -9.21 -13.92 16.74
C ASN A 51 -10.66 -14.39 16.78
N LEU A 52 -11.05 -15.27 15.84
CA LEU A 52 -12.37 -15.88 15.82
C LEU A 52 -12.60 -16.80 17.03
N LYS A 53 -11.61 -17.63 17.40
CA LYS A 53 -11.68 -18.50 18.60
C LYS A 53 -11.81 -17.68 19.89
N GLU A 54 -11.19 -16.51 19.94
CA GLU A 54 -11.30 -15.57 21.07
C GLU A 54 -12.65 -14.83 21.13
N GLY A 55 -13.56 -15.08 20.19
CA GLY A 55 -14.91 -14.53 20.22
C GLY A 55 -14.99 -13.05 19.85
N LYS A 56 -14.00 -12.54 19.10
CA LYS A 56 -14.03 -11.21 18.52
C LYS A 56 -15.05 -11.18 17.36
N LYS A 57 -15.87 -10.12 17.24
CA LYS A 57 -17.14 -10.13 16.44
C LYS A 57 -17.29 -9.00 15.40
N ASP A 58 -16.33 -8.09 15.28
CA ASP A 58 -16.42 -7.00 14.30
C ASP A 58 -15.86 -7.47 12.96
N PHE A 59 -16.72 -8.03 12.11
CA PHE A 59 -16.36 -8.50 10.78
C PHE A 59 -17.08 -7.73 9.67
N ALA A 60 -16.32 -6.88 8.98
CA ALA A 60 -16.62 -6.37 7.63
C ALA A 60 -15.29 -6.08 6.91
N GLY A 61 -14.77 -7.08 6.18
CA GLY A 61 -13.42 -7.09 5.59
C GLY A 61 -12.37 -7.83 6.43
N TYR A 62 -11.29 -8.30 5.79
CA TYR A 62 -10.58 -9.57 6.09
C TYR A 62 -9.90 -9.75 7.46
N TYR A 63 -9.65 -8.73 8.28
CA TYR A 63 -8.84 -8.94 9.48
C TYR A 63 -9.31 -8.11 10.68
N GLN A 64 -9.76 -8.78 11.76
CA GLN A 64 -9.88 -8.17 13.08
C GLN A 64 -8.50 -8.04 13.75
N ILE A 65 -7.51 -7.61 12.98
CA ILE A 65 -6.13 -7.40 13.37
C ILE A 65 -5.94 -5.89 13.51
N PRO A 66 -5.31 -5.40 14.59
CA PRO A 66 -4.94 -4.00 14.66
C PRO A 66 -4.12 -3.61 13.42
N TYR A 67 -4.48 -2.53 12.73
CA TYR A 67 -3.78 -2.15 11.49
C TYR A 67 -2.27 -1.97 11.73
N GLN A 68 -1.88 -1.51 12.93
CA GLN A 68 -0.47 -1.39 13.31
C GLN A 68 0.25 -2.74 13.24
N THR A 69 -0.40 -3.84 13.65
CA THR A 69 0.14 -5.19 13.52
C THR A 69 0.28 -5.62 12.07
N LEU A 70 -0.67 -5.25 11.20
CA LEU A 70 -0.56 -5.53 9.76
C LEU A 70 0.67 -4.87 9.15
N ILE A 71 1.00 -3.65 9.59
CA ILE A 71 2.16 -2.88 9.13
C ILE A 71 3.47 -3.40 9.76
N ASP A 72 3.51 -3.53 11.09
CA ASP A 72 4.72 -3.93 11.83
C ASP A 72 5.21 -5.32 11.46
N GLN A 73 4.28 -6.22 11.10
CA GLN A 73 4.60 -7.57 10.64
C GLN A 73 4.65 -7.67 9.10
N GLU A 74 4.53 -6.54 8.39
CA GLU A 74 4.52 -6.44 6.93
C GLU A 74 3.57 -7.43 6.25
N LEU A 75 2.41 -7.69 6.87
CA LEU A 75 1.43 -8.66 6.41
C LEU A 75 0.51 -8.13 5.31
N VAL A 76 0.62 -6.85 5.00
CA VAL A 76 -0.09 -6.20 3.92
C VAL A 76 0.87 -5.38 3.07
N TYR A 77 0.45 -5.05 1.86
CA TYR A 77 1.06 -4.02 1.05
C TYR A 77 0.04 -2.90 0.78
N MET A 78 0.56 -1.71 0.53
CA MET A 78 -0.21 -0.47 0.44
C MET A 78 -0.44 -0.10 -1.01
N THR A 79 -1.66 -0.26 -1.50
CA THR A 79 -1.97 0.02 -2.91
C THR A 79 -2.67 1.35 -3.07
N ILE A 80 -2.11 2.19 -3.94
CA ILE A 80 -2.68 3.46 -4.39
C ILE A 80 -3.26 3.24 -5.78
N PHE A 81 -4.58 3.14 -5.85
CA PHE A 81 -5.28 2.90 -7.11
C PHE A 81 -5.43 4.20 -7.90
N ILE A 82 -5.02 4.17 -9.16
CA ILE A 82 -5.15 5.28 -10.11
C ILE A 82 -6.50 5.17 -10.82
N ASP A 83 -7.12 6.31 -11.12
CA ASP A 83 -8.39 6.40 -11.83
C ASP A 83 -8.27 5.86 -13.26
N ASP A 84 -9.20 5.01 -13.67
CA ASP A 84 -9.25 4.35 -14.98
C ASP A 84 -9.69 5.28 -16.13
N ASN A 85 -10.09 6.51 -15.81
CA ASN A 85 -10.32 7.57 -16.80
C ASN A 85 -9.03 8.26 -17.26
N ALA A 86 -7.90 7.98 -16.61
CA ALA A 86 -6.61 8.55 -16.96
C ALA A 86 -5.92 7.73 -18.06
N SER A 87 -5.06 8.38 -18.86
CA SER A 87 -4.06 7.70 -19.66
C SER A 87 -2.72 7.86 -18.94
N VAL A 88 -2.28 6.81 -18.26
CA VAL A 88 -1.06 6.80 -17.45
C VAL A 88 -0.13 5.71 -17.93
N LYS A 89 1.17 5.93 -17.77
CA LYS A 89 2.24 4.96 -18.01
C LYS A 89 3.03 4.74 -16.73
N GLU A 90 3.78 3.65 -16.67
CA GLU A 90 4.65 3.35 -15.52
C GLU A 90 5.61 4.50 -15.18
N GLN A 91 6.12 5.22 -16.19
CA GLN A 91 6.99 6.38 -15.99
C GLN A 91 6.29 7.52 -15.22
N ASP A 92 5.00 7.74 -15.44
CA ASP A 92 4.23 8.74 -14.70
C ASP A 92 4.13 8.36 -13.21
N MET A 93 4.01 7.05 -12.93
CA MET A 93 4.00 6.52 -11.56
C MET A 93 5.36 6.67 -10.88
N LYS A 94 6.45 6.40 -11.60
CA LYS A 94 7.81 6.64 -11.11
C LYS A 94 8.05 8.10 -10.76
N ASP A 95 7.58 9.02 -11.62
CA ASP A 95 7.70 10.46 -11.37
C ASP A 95 6.81 10.94 -10.23
N ALA A 96 5.64 10.34 -10.05
CA ALA A 96 4.76 10.60 -8.91
C ALA A 96 5.39 10.12 -7.59
N ALA A 97 5.99 8.92 -7.57
CA ALA A 97 6.67 8.38 -6.40
C ALA A 97 7.83 9.27 -5.93
N LYS A 98 8.58 9.88 -6.85
CA LYS A 98 9.63 10.88 -6.52
C LYS A 98 9.10 12.17 -5.89
N LYS A 99 7.84 12.52 -6.16
CA LYS A 99 7.18 13.74 -5.64
C LYS A 99 6.35 13.46 -4.37
N LEU A 100 6.20 12.20 -4.00
CA LEU A 100 5.37 11.77 -2.88
C LEU A 100 5.97 12.24 -1.56
N ASP A 101 5.22 13.08 -0.85
CA ASP A 101 5.48 13.36 0.55
C ASP A 101 4.97 12.18 1.39
N ALA A 102 5.92 11.36 1.85
CA ALA A 102 5.65 10.15 2.62
C ALA A 102 5.74 10.36 4.14
N SER A 103 5.92 11.60 4.62
CA SER A 103 6.17 11.89 6.04
C SER A 103 5.10 11.35 7.00
N ASP A 104 3.85 11.34 6.56
CA ASP A 104 2.69 10.86 7.31
C ASP A 104 2.25 9.42 6.93
N LEU A 105 2.97 8.77 6.03
CA LEU A 105 2.64 7.42 5.53
C LEU A 105 3.27 6.33 6.42
N PRO A 106 2.58 5.19 6.67
CA PRO A 106 3.19 4.06 7.35
C PRO A 106 4.38 3.49 6.57
N ASN A 107 5.33 2.88 7.28
CA ASN A 107 6.41 2.15 6.65
C ASN A 107 5.87 0.90 5.93
N GLY A 108 6.60 0.43 4.92
CA GLY A 108 6.38 -0.85 4.23
C GLY A 108 6.29 -0.70 2.71
N GLU A 109 5.74 -1.73 2.06
CA GLU A 109 5.69 -1.82 0.60
C GLU A 109 4.46 -1.12 0.04
N TYR A 110 4.69 -0.29 -0.98
CA TYR A 110 3.67 0.46 -1.68
C TYR A 110 3.64 0.11 -3.16
N ASP A 111 2.46 0.22 -3.75
CA ASP A 111 2.27 0.05 -5.17
C ASP A 111 1.32 1.13 -5.73
N PHE A 112 1.76 1.86 -6.74
CA PHE A 112 0.83 2.56 -7.62
C PHE A 112 0.25 1.54 -8.59
N PHE A 113 -1.06 1.37 -8.61
CA PHE A 113 -1.72 0.39 -9.46
C PHE A 113 -2.69 1.07 -10.42
N TYR A 114 -2.62 0.72 -11.69
CA TYR A 114 -3.56 1.14 -12.72
C TYR A 114 -4.03 -0.05 -13.55
N SER A 115 -5.34 -0.14 -13.73
CA SER A 115 -5.96 -1.09 -14.65
C SER A 115 -6.97 -0.33 -15.50
N ASN A 116 -6.80 -0.38 -16.82
CA ASN A 116 -7.74 0.23 -17.74
C ASN A 116 -8.93 -0.73 -17.94
N THR A 117 -10.06 -0.41 -17.33
CA THR A 117 -11.28 -1.23 -17.44
C THR A 117 -12.01 -1.06 -18.77
N LYS A 118 -11.58 -0.10 -19.62
CA LYS A 118 -12.20 0.22 -20.90
C LYS A 118 -11.51 -0.43 -22.10
N ASP A 119 -10.27 -0.88 -21.93
CA ASP A 119 -9.52 -1.62 -22.94
C ASP A 119 -9.10 -2.96 -22.37
N GLU A 120 -9.84 -4.00 -22.72
CA GLU A 120 -9.60 -5.38 -22.27
C GLU A 120 -8.26 -5.97 -22.73
N ASN A 121 -7.60 -5.35 -23.72
CA ASN A 121 -6.29 -5.78 -24.20
C ASN A 121 -5.13 -5.07 -23.50
N GLN A 122 -5.42 -4.08 -22.65
CA GLN A 122 -4.40 -3.36 -21.91
C GLN A 122 -4.16 -4.04 -20.57
N ASP A 123 -2.99 -4.67 -20.44
CA ASP A 123 -2.55 -5.23 -19.17
C ASP A 123 -2.49 -4.15 -18.07
N PRO A 124 -2.85 -4.51 -16.82
CA PRO A 124 -2.63 -3.61 -15.70
C PRO A 124 -1.15 -3.30 -15.57
N ILE A 125 -0.85 -2.06 -15.21
CA ILE A 125 0.51 -1.60 -14.95
C ILE A 125 0.63 -1.13 -13.52
N SER A 126 1.80 -1.37 -12.93
CA SER A 126 2.08 -1.01 -11.56
C SER A 126 3.49 -0.45 -11.40
N TYR A 127 3.70 0.28 -10.31
CA TYR A 127 5.03 0.76 -9.90
C TYR A 127 5.17 0.65 -8.39
N SER A 128 6.04 -0.26 -7.97
CA SER A 128 6.27 -0.58 -6.58
C SER A 128 7.46 0.19 -6.00
N PHE A 129 7.33 0.61 -4.74
CA PHE A 129 8.37 1.31 -3.97
C PHE A 129 8.17 1.02 -2.48
N LYS A 130 9.14 1.39 -1.63
CA LYS A 130 9.01 1.29 -0.18
C LYS A 130 8.85 2.67 0.45
N VAL A 131 8.18 2.73 1.59
CA VAL A 131 8.26 3.87 2.50
C VAL A 131 9.01 3.43 3.75
N LYS A 132 10.00 4.22 4.15
CA LYS A 132 10.74 4.02 5.40
C LYS A 132 11.07 5.38 6.01
N ASP A 133 10.71 5.53 7.28
CA ASP A 133 10.99 6.72 8.10
C ASP A 133 10.51 8.03 7.44
N GLY A 134 9.30 7.96 6.87
CA GLY A 134 8.65 9.08 6.20
C GLY A 134 9.22 9.43 4.83
N LYS A 135 10.05 8.56 4.24
CA LYS A 135 10.69 8.77 2.93
C LYS A 135 10.40 7.61 1.97
N VAL A 136 10.32 7.94 0.69
CA VAL A 136 10.26 6.95 -0.39
C VAL A 136 11.65 6.36 -0.61
N VAL A 137 11.73 5.03 -0.70
CA VAL A 137 12.94 4.25 -1.01
C VAL A 137 12.65 3.45 -2.28
N PHE A 138 13.48 3.64 -3.30
CA PHE A 138 13.36 2.92 -4.56
C PHE A 138 14.24 1.67 -4.56
N TYR A 139 13.73 0.55 -5.08
CA TYR A 139 14.46 -0.72 -5.13
C TYR A 139 15.78 -0.64 -5.93
N GLY A 140 15.90 0.29 -6.88
CA GLY A 140 17.15 0.53 -7.63
C GLY A 140 18.22 1.30 -6.87
N ASP A 141 17.86 1.98 -5.77
CA ASP A 141 18.77 2.79 -4.95
C ASP A 141 19.35 1.99 -3.77
N GLU A 142 18.87 0.76 -3.51
CA GLU A 142 19.39 -0.11 -2.43
C GLU A 142 20.86 -0.55 -2.67
N ASN A 143 21.39 -0.39 -3.88
CA ASN A 143 22.80 -0.66 -4.24
C ASN A 143 23.68 0.61 -4.35
N LEU A 144 23.14 1.81 -4.16
CA LEU A 144 23.94 3.03 -4.02
C LEU A 144 24.42 3.13 -2.58
N VAL A 145 25.28 2.20 -2.16
CA VAL A 145 26.27 2.52 -1.14
C VAL A 145 27.05 3.69 -1.71
N LEU A 146 26.85 4.87 -1.12
CA LEU A 146 27.73 6.01 -1.33
C LEU A 146 29.12 5.49 -0.94
N GLU A 147 29.96 5.17 -1.93
CA GLU A 147 31.39 5.19 -1.72
C GLU A 147 31.69 6.64 -1.35
N ASP A 148 31.89 6.86 -0.04
CA ASP A 148 32.35 8.13 0.49
C ASP A 148 33.65 8.53 -0.23
N ASP A 149 33.72 9.83 -0.55
CA ASP A 149 34.82 10.52 -1.22
C ASP A 149 36.21 10.14 -0.67
N ASP A 150 37.17 9.92 -1.58
CA ASP A 150 38.61 10.12 -1.35
C ASP A 150 39.22 10.99 -2.47
#